data_AF-A0A924S9P7-F1
#
_entry.id   AF-A0A924S9P7-F1
#
_cell.length_a   1.000
_cell.length_b   1.000
_cell.length_c   1.000
_cell.angle_alpha   90.00
_cell.angle_beta   90.00
_cell.angle_gamma   90.00
#
_symmetry.space_group_name_H-M   'P 1'
#
loop_
_entity.id
_entity.type
_entity.pdbx_description
1 polymer ?
#
loop_
_entity_poly.entity_id
_entity_poly.type
_entity_poly.pdbx_seq_one_letter_code
_entity_poly.pdbx_strand_id
1 'polypeptide(L)'
;GHIDDDAVNRGVIFVSHWRAFLASPAFGYGLGSFPLINNVVMTPETYSALWSIRAAHNVYIQWLEEAGVVGAAPMFVCIGACLWTAVKSARQRSPERLFLDGLIAADIVVLLHGLTDYSLQVPSIAATWAFLLGLQVALVRRPASDRAAARGGAISRFGRRTMTRLRKIGLQRTMEALAIRAQVDKDSAARATVCGVQRDRLTVQSMNVCHCARNPQVEPPVRTRKTSSAQVRRRREVSTSQSDSLPGAPGLFPQARDPGPDV
;
A
#
# COMPACT_ATOMS: atom_id res chain seq x y z
N GLY A 1 -21.09 42.34 -0.16
CA GLY A 1 -20.10 41.76 0.77
C GLY A 1 -19.18 40.88 -0.03
N HIS A 2 -17.98 40.58 0.47
CA HIS A 2 -16.92 39.91 -0.31
C HIS A 2 -17.36 38.58 -1.00
N ILE A 3 -18.36 37.89 -0.44
CA ILE A 3 -18.94 36.65 -1.01
C ILE A 3 -19.80 36.93 -2.26
N ASP A 4 -20.51 38.05 -2.29
CA ASP A 4 -21.36 38.44 -3.42
C ASP A 4 -20.50 38.81 -4.62
N ASP A 5 -19.38 39.49 -4.37
CA ASP A 5 -18.43 39.93 -5.39
C ASP A 5 -17.79 38.73 -6.10
N ASP A 6 -17.39 37.69 -5.35
CA ASP A 6 -16.84 36.44 -5.90
C ASP A 6 -17.85 35.67 -6.77
N ALA A 7 -19.11 35.59 -6.33
CA ALA A 7 -20.16 34.91 -7.09
C ALA A 7 -20.47 35.64 -8.39
N VAL A 8 -20.52 36.97 -8.36
CA VAL A 8 -20.71 37.82 -9.56
C VAL A 8 -19.53 37.66 -10.52
N ASN A 9 -18.29 37.68 -10.01
CA ASN A 9 -17.09 37.48 -10.83
C ASN A 9 -17.12 36.12 -11.54
N ARG A 10 -17.48 35.03 -10.85
CA ARG A 10 -17.65 33.70 -11.47
C ARG A 10 -18.74 33.68 -12.54
N GLY A 11 -19.86 34.38 -12.30
CA GLY A 11 -20.92 34.53 -13.29
C GLY A 11 -20.44 35.21 -14.58
N VAL A 12 -19.66 36.28 -14.45
CA VAL A 12 -19.05 36.98 -15.60
C VAL A 12 -18.12 36.06 -16.38
N ILE A 13 -17.25 35.31 -15.69
CA ILE A 13 -16.34 34.34 -16.32
C ILE A 13 -17.12 33.31 -17.11
N PHE A 14 -18.13 32.68 -16.51
CA PHE A 14 -18.94 31.65 -17.17
C PHE A 14 -19.65 32.19 -18.40
N VAL A 15 -20.25 33.39 -18.31
CA VAL A 15 -20.95 34.01 -19.44
C VAL A 15 -20.00 34.37 -20.58
N SER A 16 -18.84 34.93 -20.27
CA SER A 16 -17.84 35.31 -21.28
C SER A 16 -17.31 34.09 -22.05
N HIS A 17 -16.93 33.03 -21.34
CA HIS A 17 -16.41 31.80 -21.96
C HIS A 17 -17.50 30.97 -22.63
N TRP A 18 -18.73 30.98 -22.11
CA TRP A 18 -19.87 30.40 -22.82
C TRP A 18 -20.12 31.09 -24.17
N ARG A 19 -20.05 32.42 -24.20
CA ARG A 19 -20.13 33.19 -25.46
C ARG A 19 -18.98 32.89 -26.40
N ALA A 20 -17.76 32.70 -25.87
CA ALA A 20 -16.60 32.30 -26.67
C ALA A 20 -16.84 30.94 -27.33
N PHE A 21 -17.33 29.95 -26.58
CA PHE A 21 -17.74 28.65 -27.14
C PHE A 21 -18.78 28.79 -28.25
N LEU A 22 -19.82 29.60 -28.04
CA LEU A 22 -20.87 29.80 -29.04
C LEU A 22 -20.36 30.41 -30.36
N ALA A 23 -19.21 31.09 -30.35
CA ALA A 23 -18.58 31.60 -31.56
C ALA A 23 -17.81 30.52 -32.37
N SER A 24 -17.39 29.42 -31.75
CA SER A 24 -16.77 28.27 -32.45
C SER A 24 -17.27 26.92 -31.86
N PRO A 25 -18.56 26.57 -32.04
CA PRO A 25 -19.17 25.47 -31.29
C PRO A 25 -18.73 24.08 -31.79
N ALA A 26 -18.33 23.95 -33.05
CA ALA A 26 -17.98 22.66 -33.64
C ALA A 26 -16.61 22.16 -33.18
N PHE A 27 -15.58 22.99 -33.37
CA PHE A 27 -14.18 22.61 -33.16
C PHE A 27 -13.48 23.38 -32.03
N GLY A 28 -14.11 24.41 -31.46
CA GLY A 28 -13.49 25.24 -30.44
C GLY A 28 -12.30 26.03 -30.99
N TYR A 29 -11.33 26.31 -30.10
CA TYR A 29 -10.12 27.09 -30.40
C TYR A 29 -8.81 26.30 -30.26
N GLY A 30 -8.89 25.00 -29.97
CA GLY A 30 -7.77 24.11 -29.69
C GLY A 30 -7.55 23.87 -28.19
N LEU A 31 -7.08 22.68 -27.84
CA LEU A 31 -6.78 22.30 -26.45
C LEU A 31 -5.70 23.20 -25.84
N GLY A 32 -5.94 23.70 -24.63
CA GLY A 32 -5.06 24.62 -23.92
C GLY A 32 -5.07 26.07 -24.46
N SER A 33 -6.00 26.42 -25.35
CA SER A 33 -6.14 27.79 -25.87
C SER A 33 -6.79 28.77 -24.89
N PHE A 34 -7.29 28.30 -23.75
CA PHE A 34 -8.00 29.14 -22.77
C PHE A 34 -7.31 30.47 -22.43
N PRO A 35 -6.00 30.54 -22.11
CA PRO A 35 -5.36 31.81 -21.78
C PRO A 35 -5.35 32.80 -22.95
N LEU A 36 -5.25 32.30 -24.19
CA LEU A 36 -5.33 33.12 -25.39
C LEU A 36 -6.73 33.71 -25.54
N ILE A 37 -7.76 32.87 -25.44
CA ILE A 37 -9.15 33.31 -25.61
C ILE A 37 -9.58 34.25 -24.49
N ASN A 38 -9.18 33.99 -23.24
CA ASN A 38 -9.41 34.91 -22.12
C ASN A 38 -8.93 36.33 -22.43
N ASN A 39 -7.73 36.48 -23.02
CA ASN A 39 -7.20 37.79 -23.41
C ASN A 39 -7.99 38.44 -24.55
N VAL A 40 -8.56 37.66 -25.47
CA VAL A 40 -9.37 38.16 -26.60
C VAL A 40 -10.76 38.60 -26.15
N VAL A 41 -11.39 37.88 -25.22
CA VAL A 41 -12.74 38.19 -24.75
C VAL A 41 -12.77 39.18 -23.59
N MET A 42 -11.62 39.50 -23.00
CA MET A 42 -11.51 40.46 -21.91
C MET A 42 -11.76 41.88 -22.42
N THR A 43 -12.70 42.57 -21.78
CA THR A 43 -13.05 43.96 -22.05
C THR A 43 -12.75 44.83 -20.81
N PRO A 44 -12.69 46.17 -20.93
CA PRO A 44 -12.49 47.05 -19.78
C PRO A 44 -13.51 46.83 -18.66
N GLU A 45 -14.74 46.48 -19.00
CA GLU A 45 -15.83 46.24 -18.04
C GLU A 45 -15.71 44.89 -17.32
N THR A 46 -15.05 43.91 -17.94
CA THR A 46 -14.88 42.54 -17.40
C THR A 46 -13.48 42.30 -16.84
N TYR A 47 -12.59 43.30 -16.94
CA TYR A 47 -11.20 43.22 -16.52
C TYR A 47 -11.03 42.74 -15.07
N SER A 48 -11.82 43.27 -14.13
CA SER A 48 -11.74 42.89 -12.71
C SER A 48 -11.95 41.39 -12.45
N ALA A 49 -12.75 40.72 -13.30
CA ALA A 49 -13.05 39.30 -13.17
C ALA A 49 -12.10 38.41 -14.00
N LEU A 50 -11.59 38.89 -15.15
CA LEU A 50 -10.84 38.08 -16.11
C LEU A 50 -9.30 38.27 -16.06
N TRP A 51 -8.78 39.32 -15.41
CA TRP A 51 -7.36 39.66 -15.51
C TRP A 51 -6.40 38.61 -14.92
N SER A 52 -6.82 37.86 -13.89
CA SER A 52 -5.96 36.91 -13.15
C SER A 52 -6.46 35.46 -13.21
N ILE A 53 -7.27 35.13 -14.22
CA ILE A 53 -7.78 33.77 -14.38
C ILE A 53 -6.98 33.00 -15.42
N ARG A 54 -6.77 31.71 -15.15
CA ARG A 54 -6.09 30.77 -16.05
C ARG A 54 -6.99 29.62 -16.49
N ALA A 55 -8.24 29.61 -16.02
CA ALA A 55 -9.25 28.62 -16.35
C ALA A 55 -10.66 29.20 -16.15
N ALA A 56 -11.65 28.60 -16.82
CA ALA A 56 -13.05 29.02 -16.69
C ALA A 56 -13.62 28.67 -15.30
N HIS A 57 -12.90 27.88 -14.49
CA HIS A 57 -13.40 27.26 -13.25
C HIS A 57 -14.68 26.44 -13.46
N ASN A 58 -14.84 25.90 -14.67
CA ASN A 58 -15.84 24.91 -15.02
C ASN A 58 -15.25 24.07 -16.15
N VAL A 59 -14.92 22.81 -15.84
CA VAL A 59 -14.25 21.92 -16.79
C VAL A 59 -15.08 21.70 -18.07
N TYR A 60 -16.41 21.72 -17.95
CA TYR A 60 -17.33 21.44 -19.07
C TYR A 60 -17.34 22.60 -20.07
N ILE A 61 -17.45 23.83 -19.57
CA ILE A 61 -17.38 25.03 -20.43
C ILE A 61 -16.01 25.08 -21.10
N GLN A 62 -14.93 24.86 -20.33
CA GLN A 62 -13.58 24.95 -20.86
C GLN A 62 -13.29 23.87 -21.92
N TRP A 63 -13.75 22.63 -21.72
CA TRP A 63 -13.63 21.58 -22.75
C TRP A 63 -14.43 21.88 -24.02
N LEU A 64 -15.63 22.45 -23.88
CA LEU A 64 -16.44 22.85 -25.02
C LEU A 64 -15.81 24.03 -25.77
N GLU A 65 -15.29 25.04 -25.06
CA GLU A 65 -14.59 26.17 -25.64
C GLU A 65 -13.31 25.74 -26.38
N GLU A 66 -12.49 24.89 -25.77
CA GLU A 66 -11.22 24.47 -26.34
C GLU A 66 -11.38 23.44 -27.48
N ALA A 67 -12.20 22.41 -27.28
CA ALA A 67 -12.28 21.27 -28.21
C ALA A 67 -13.53 21.29 -29.11
N GLY A 68 -14.50 22.17 -28.82
CA GLY A 68 -15.81 22.15 -29.46
C GLY A 68 -16.61 20.88 -29.13
N VAL A 69 -17.82 20.80 -29.68
CA VAL A 69 -18.67 19.61 -29.55
C VAL A 69 -18.00 18.39 -30.19
N VAL A 70 -17.30 18.55 -31.31
CA VAL A 70 -16.65 17.44 -32.02
C VAL A 70 -15.53 16.82 -31.20
N GLY A 71 -14.70 17.64 -30.53
CA GLY A 71 -13.63 17.14 -29.67
C GLY A 71 -14.10 16.68 -28.30
N ALA A 72 -15.10 17.36 -27.71
CA ALA A 72 -15.60 17.03 -26.38
C ALA A 72 -16.55 15.82 -26.36
N ALA A 73 -17.37 15.62 -27.41
CA ALA A 73 -18.33 14.52 -27.49
C ALA A 73 -17.71 13.13 -27.29
N PRO A 74 -16.64 12.71 -28.01
CA PRO A 74 -16.07 11.37 -27.84
C PRO A 74 -15.55 11.14 -26.41
N MET A 75 -14.97 12.18 -25.78
CA MET A 75 -14.53 12.10 -24.39
C MET A 75 -15.72 11.88 -23.44
N PHE A 76 -16.75 12.72 -23.52
CA PHE A 76 -17.93 12.60 -22.65
C PHE A 76 -18.70 11.31 -22.89
N VAL A 77 -18.80 10.85 -24.14
CA VAL A 77 -19.41 9.57 -24.49
C VAL A 77 -18.60 8.41 -23.90
N CYS A 78 -17.27 8.45 -23.98
CA CYS A 78 -16.41 7.42 -23.39
C CYS A 78 -16.59 7.34 -21.87
N ILE A 79 -16.55 8.49 -21.18
CA ILE A 79 -16.77 8.57 -19.73
C ILE A 79 -18.18 8.07 -19.39
N GLY A 80 -19.20 8.55 -20.10
CA GLY A 80 -20.60 8.15 -19.91
C GLY A 80 -20.80 6.65 -20.12
N ALA A 81 -20.12 6.05 -21.10
CA ALA A 81 -20.15 4.60 -21.33
C ALA A 81 -19.52 3.82 -20.17
N CYS A 82 -18.37 4.25 -19.65
CA CYS A 82 -17.74 3.64 -18.47
C CYS A 82 -18.70 3.68 -17.26
N LEU A 83 -19.22 4.86 -16.93
CA LEU A 83 -20.16 5.05 -15.82
C LEU A 83 -21.43 4.22 -15.99
N TRP A 84 -21.98 4.18 -17.22
CA TRP A 84 -23.17 3.39 -17.53
C TRP A 84 -22.95 1.89 -17.27
N THR A 85 -21.81 1.35 -17.71
CA THR A 85 -21.49 -0.07 -17.46
C THR A 85 -21.37 -0.37 -15.98
N ALA A 86 -20.80 0.55 -15.20
CA ALA A 86 -20.67 0.43 -13.76
C ALA A 86 -22.02 0.44 -13.04
N VAL A 87 -22.86 1.44 -13.32
CA VAL A 87 -24.21 1.56 -12.73
C VAL A 87 -25.07 0.35 -13.10
N LYS A 88 -25.03 -0.10 -14.35
CA LYS A 88 -25.75 -1.30 -14.79
C LYS A 88 -25.29 -2.54 -14.04
N SER A 89 -23.98 -2.69 -13.82
CA SER A 89 -23.41 -3.83 -13.08
C SER A 89 -23.66 -3.76 -11.58
N ALA A 90 -23.67 -2.57 -10.98
CA ALA A 90 -23.92 -2.37 -9.55
C ALA A 90 -25.37 -2.73 -9.14
N ARG A 91 -26.31 -2.67 -10.10
CA ARG A 91 -27.69 -3.14 -9.93
C ARG A 91 -27.81 -4.67 -9.91
N GLN A 92 -26.80 -5.38 -10.41
CA GLN A 92 -26.76 -6.84 -10.37
C GLN A 92 -26.17 -7.31 -9.03
N ARG A 93 -26.67 -8.43 -8.50
CA ARG A 93 -26.10 -9.04 -7.30
C ARG A 93 -24.72 -9.63 -7.63
N SER A 94 -23.67 -8.85 -7.37
CA SER A 94 -22.27 -9.25 -7.53
C SER A 94 -21.51 -9.11 -6.21
N PRO A 95 -20.54 -10.00 -5.93
CA PRO A 95 -19.67 -9.86 -4.76
C PRO A 95 -18.76 -8.62 -4.85
N GLU A 96 -18.56 -8.07 -6.06
CA GLU A 96 -17.78 -6.84 -6.30
C GLU A 96 -18.58 -5.55 -6.06
N ARG A 97 -19.89 -5.65 -5.75
CA ARG A 97 -20.79 -4.49 -5.66
C ARG A 97 -20.28 -3.37 -4.76
N LEU A 98 -19.72 -3.69 -3.59
CA LEU A 98 -19.19 -2.68 -2.67
C LEU A 98 -18.04 -1.86 -3.28
N PHE A 99 -17.17 -2.50 -4.07
CA PHE A 99 -16.08 -1.80 -4.76
C PHE A 99 -16.62 -0.94 -5.92
N LEU A 100 -17.60 -1.44 -6.66
CA LEU A 100 -18.24 -0.67 -7.74
C LEU A 100 -18.99 0.55 -7.19
N ASP A 101 -19.74 0.39 -6.10
CA ASP A 101 -20.44 1.51 -5.43
C ASP A 101 -19.44 2.58 -4.97
N GLY A 102 -18.30 2.17 -4.41
CA GLY A 102 -17.22 3.09 -4.02
C GLY A 102 -16.58 3.83 -5.20
N LEU A 103 -16.36 3.15 -6.33
CA LEU A 103 -15.85 3.78 -7.55
C LEU A 103 -16.86 4.77 -8.14
N ILE A 104 -18.15 4.40 -8.20
CA ILE A 104 -19.22 5.30 -8.66
C ILE A 104 -19.31 6.54 -7.76
N ALA A 105 -19.17 6.39 -6.43
CA ALA A 105 -19.14 7.52 -5.52
C ALA A 105 -17.94 8.44 -5.80
N ALA A 106 -16.75 7.88 -6.06
CA ALA A 106 -15.58 8.66 -6.46
C ALA A 106 -15.80 9.41 -7.78
N ASP A 107 -16.43 8.77 -8.77
CA ASP A 107 -16.77 9.41 -10.05
C ASP A 107 -17.72 10.60 -9.85
N ILE A 108 -18.75 10.45 -9.01
CA ILE A 108 -19.69 11.53 -8.69
C ILE A 108 -18.96 12.71 -8.06
N VAL A 109 -18.03 12.46 -7.14
CA VAL A 109 -17.24 13.52 -6.51
C VAL A 109 -16.42 14.28 -7.56
N VAL A 110 -15.75 13.58 -8.47
CA VAL A 110 -14.94 14.21 -9.54
C VAL A 110 -15.83 15.02 -10.49
N LEU A 111 -16.98 14.49 -10.90
CA LEU A 111 -17.91 15.17 -11.80
C LEU A 111 -18.52 16.43 -11.16
N LEU A 112 -18.90 16.35 -9.89
CA LEU A 112 -19.41 17.51 -9.15
C LEU A 112 -18.33 18.55 -8.93
N HIS A 113 -17.10 18.14 -8.59
CA HIS A 113 -15.96 19.05 -8.45
C HIS A 113 -15.67 19.80 -9.76
N GLY A 114 -15.79 19.12 -10.90
CA GLY A 114 -15.62 19.71 -12.23
C GLY A 114 -16.62 20.82 -12.58
N LEU A 115 -17.76 20.92 -11.90
CA LEU A 115 -18.72 22.02 -12.12
C LEU A 115 -18.17 23.36 -11.62
N THR A 116 -17.27 23.33 -10.64
CA THR A 116 -16.75 24.52 -9.95
C THR A 116 -15.24 24.69 -10.07
N ASP A 117 -14.55 23.71 -10.66
CA ASP A 117 -13.11 23.71 -10.76
C ASP A 117 -12.61 23.07 -12.07
N TYR A 118 -11.36 23.36 -12.40
CA TYR A 118 -10.67 22.91 -13.61
C TYR A 118 -9.60 21.84 -13.32
N SER A 119 -9.61 21.23 -12.12
CA SER A 119 -8.66 20.19 -11.69
C SER A 119 -8.44 19.07 -12.72
N LEU A 120 -9.45 18.72 -13.52
CA LEU A 120 -9.34 17.72 -14.58
C LEU A 120 -8.44 18.13 -15.76
N GLN A 121 -8.05 19.40 -15.88
CA GLN A 121 -6.99 19.83 -16.79
C GLN A 121 -5.58 19.50 -16.26
N VAL A 122 -5.44 19.22 -14.96
CA VAL A 122 -4.16 18.77 -14.40
C VAL A 122 -3.94 17.32 -14.83
N PRO A 123 -2.87 17.01 -15.61
CA PRO A 123 -2.70 15.68 -16.20
C PRO A 123 -2.65 14.54 -15.18
N SER A 124 -2.09 14.79 -13.99
CA SER A 124 -2.00 13.79 -12.92
C SER A 124 -3.37 13.40 -12.34
N ILE A 125 -4.27 14.37 -12.19
CA ILE A 125 -5.65 14.14 -11.72
C ILE A 125 -6.43 13.39 -12.80
N ALA A 126 -6.34 13.85 -14.05
CA ALA A 126 -6.97 13.19 -15.19
C ALA A 126 -6.51 11.74 -15.35
N ALA A 127 -5.20 11.47 -15.25
CA ALA A 127 -4.64 10.13 -15.32
C ALA A 127 -5.12 9.23 -14.17
N THR A 128 -5.18 9.77 -12.95
CA THR A 128 -5.69 9.04 -11.78
C THR A 128 -7.15 8.66 -11.97
N TRP A 129 -7.98 9.59 -12.45
CA TRP A 129 -9.38 9.30 -12.69
C TRP A 129 -9.59 8.33 -13.85
N ALA A 130 -8.84 8.47 -14.94
CA ALA A 130 -8.85 7.50 -16.05
C ALA A 130 -8.47 6.09 -15.58
N PHE A 131 -7.52 5.96 -14.66
CA PHE A 131 -7.19 4.69 -14.04
C PHE A 131 -8.36 4.11 -13.23
N LEU A 132 -9.08 4.93 -12.46
CA LEU A 132 -10.26 4.48 -11.72
C LEU A 132 -11.40 4.01 -12.65
N LEU A 133 -11.66 4.75 -13.73
CA LEU A 133 -12.63 4.35 -14.76
C LEU A 133 -12.21 3.03 -15.43
N GLY A 134 -10.92 2.85 -15.75
CA GLY A 134 -10.39 1.60 -16.29
C GLY A 134 -10.53 0.42 -15.32
N LEU A 135 -10.22 0.64 -14.03
CA LEU A 135 -10.41 -0.35 -12.98
C LEU A 135 -11.88 -0.75 -12.83
N GLN A 136 -12.78 0.22 -12.90
CA GLN A 136 -14.23 0.00 -12.86
C GLN A 136 -14.68 -0.91 -14.00
N VAL A 137 -14.32 -0.60 -15.26
CA VAL A 137 -14.64 -1.44 -16.43
C VAL A 137 -14.04 -2.84 -16.29
N ALA A 138 -12.81 -2.95 -15.77
CA ALA A 138 -12.16 -4.24 -15.55
C ALA A 138 -12.92 -5.09 -14.53
N LEU A 139 -13.44 -4.50 -13.44
CA LEU A 139 -14.25 -5.20 -12.44
C LEU A 139 -15.57 -5.69 -13.01
N VAL A 140 -16.24 -4.88 -13.84
CA VAL A 140 -17.49 -5.25 -14.52
C VAL A 140 -17.29 -6.45 -15.45
N ARG A 141 -16.14 -6.54 -16.13
CA ARG A 141 -15.85 -7.60 -17.11
C ARG A 141 -15.30 -8.90 -16.54
N ARG A 142 -15.07 -9.01 -15.21
CA ARG A 142 -14.45 -10.22 -14.64
C ARG A 142 -15.35 -11.46 -14.81
N PRO A 143 -14.91 -12.51 -15.51
CA PRO A 143 -15.67 -13.75 -15.59
C PRO A 143 -15.69 -14.48 -14.23
N ALA A 144 -16.73 -15.27 -13.98
CA ALA A 144 -16.90 -15.96 -12.70
C ALA A 144 -15.74 -16.93 -12.37
N SER A 145 -15.10 -17.49 -13.39
CA SER A 145 -13.90 -18.36 -13.28
C SER A 145 -12.72 -17.64 -12.62
N ASP A 146 -12.45 -16.39 -13.01
CA ASP A 146 -11.32 -15.62 -12.50
C ASP A 146 -11.57 -15.15 -11.06
N ARG A 147 -12.85 -14.92 -10.72
CA ARG A 147 -13.27 -14.59 -9.35
C ARG A 147 -13.04 -15.76 -8.40
N ALA A 148 -13.40 -16.97 -8.83
CA ALA A 148 -13.15 -18.20 -8.07
C ALA A 148 -11.65 -18.47 -7.92
N ALA A 149 -10.86 -18.28 -8.99
CA ALA A 149 -9.41 -18.44 -8.95
C ALA A 149 -8.71 -17.40 -8.05
N ALA A 150 -9.17 -16.15 -8.03
CA ALA A 150 -8.61 -15.11 -7.16
C ALA A 150 -8.89 -15.38 -5.67
N ARG A 151 -10.12 -15.80 -5.32
CA ARG A 151 -10.49 -16.18 -3.95
C ARG A 151 -9.76 -17.46 -3.49
N GLY A 152 -9.71 -18.50 -4.34
CA GLY A 152 -9.02 -19.75 -4.04
C GLY A 152 -7.49 -19.62 -4.03
N GLY A 153 -6.93 -18.72 -4.84
CA GLY A 153 -5.50 -18.46 -4.95
C GLY A 153 -4.92 -17.69 -3.76
N ALA A 154 -5.71 -16.84 -3.09
CA ALA A 154 -5.30 -16.15 -1.87
C ALA A 154 -5.27 -17.10 -0.67
N ILE A 155 -6.32 -17.92 -0.50
CA ILE A 155 -6.43 -18.90 0.59
C ILE A 155 -5.39 -20.03 0.41
N SER A 156 -5.22 -20.54 -0.81
CA SER A 156 -4.28 -21.64 -1.06
C SER A 156 -2.80 -21.21 -1.03
N ARG A 157 -2.46 -19.95 -1.34
CA ARG A 157 -1.08 -19.44 -1.22
C ARG A 157 -0.69 -19.17 0.23
N PHE A 158 -1.62 -18.69 1.06
CA PHE A 158 -1.39 -18.56 2.49
C PHE A 158 -1.20 -19.94 3.14
N GLY A 159 -2.11 -20.89 2.89
CA GLY A 159 -2.01 -22.25 3.40
C GLY A 159 -0.74 -23.00 2.96
N ARG A 160 -0.34 -22.87 1.68
CA ARG A 160 0.91 -23.47 1.17
C ARG A 160 2.14 -22.88 1.84
N ARG A 161 2.24 -21.56 2.00
CA ARG A 161 3.42 -20.93 2.63
C ARG A 161 3.54 -21.33 4.10
N THR A 162 2.43 -21.42 4.82
CA THR A 162 2.41 -21.85 6.23
C THR A 162 2.77 -23.32 6.38
N MET A 163 2.19 -24.21 5.58
CA MET A 163 2.55 -25.64 5.60
C MET A 163 4.01 -25.87 5.20
N THR A 164 4.53 -25.18 4.17
CA THR A 164 5.93 -25.38 3.74
C THR A 164 6.92 -24.89 4.80
N ARG A 165 6.58 -23.82 5.55
CA ARG A 165 7.35 -23.39 6.72
C ARG A 165 7.27 -24.39 7.88
N LEU A 166 6.08 -24.89 8.20
CA LEU A 166 5.90 -25.87 9.28
C LEU A 166 6.60 -27.20 8.98
N ARG A 167 6.59 -27.64 7.72
CA ARG A 167 7.30 -28.86 7.27
C ARG A 167 8.82 -28.68 7.36
N LYS A 168 9.36 -27.50 6.99
CA LYS A 168 10.79 -27.18 7.19
C LYS A 168 11.18 -27.15 8.67
N ILE A 169 10.37 -26.52 9.53
CA ILE A 169 10.64 -26.46 10.98
C ILE A 169 10.56 -27.87 11.62
N GLY A 170 9.58 -28.67 11.23
CA GLY A 170 9.43 -30.05 11.70
C GLY A 170 10.60 -30.94 11.28
N LEU A 171 11.00 -30.87 10.00
CA LEU A 171 12.13 -31.64 9.47
C LEU A 171 13.46 -31.26 10.15
N GLN A 172 13.68 -29.97 10.39
CA GLN A 172 14.88 -29.47 11.06
C GLN A 172 14.95 -29.94 12.52
N ARG A 173 13.85 -29.89 13.26
CA ARG A 173 13.77 -30.42 14.63
C ARG A 173 13.96 -31.93 14.71
N THR A 174 13.43 -32.69 13.74
CA THR A 174 13.66 -34.14 13.69
C THR A 174 15.11 -34.50 13.40
N MET A 175 15.79 -33.72 12.54
CA MET A 175 17.22 -33.93 12.26
C MET A 175 18.10 -33.56 13.45
N GLU A 176 17.80 -32.47 14.16
CA GLU A 176 18.50 -32.11 15.41
C GLU A 176 18.32 -33.20 16.48
N ALA A 177 17.10 -33.72 16.66
CA ALA A 177 16.83 -34.79 17.63
C ALA A 177 17.55 -36.11 17.27
N LEU A 178 17.63 -36.47 15.98
CA LEU A 178 18.39 -37.62 15.50
C LEU A 178 19.91 -37.42 15.70
N ALA A 179 20.43 -36.23 15.43
CA ALA A 179 21.84 -35.91 15.64
C ALA A 179 22.23 -35.99 17.13
N ILE A 180 21.38 -35.48 18.03
CA ILE A 180 21.59 -35.57 19.48
C ILE A 180 21.59 -37.04 19.93
N ARG A 181 20.65 -37.87 19.44
CA ARG A 181 20.57 -39.28 19.83
C ARG A 181 21.75 -40.10 19.31
N ALA A 182 22.21 -39.84 18.09
CA ALA A 182 23.41 -40.46 17.53
C ALA A 182 24.68 -40.10 18.32
N GLN A 183 24.77 -38.88 18.86
CA GLN A 183 25.90 -38.47 19.70
C GLN A 183 25.89 -39.18 21.05
N VAL A 184 24.72 -39.32 21.69
CA VAL A 184 24.57 -40.04 22.97
C VAL A 184 24.92 -41.53 22.83
N ASP A 185 24.55 -42.17 21.72
CA ASP A 185 24.91 -43.58 21.47
C ASP A 185 26.42 -43.76 21.27
N LYS A 186 27.10 -42.83 20.57
CA LYS A 186 28.56 -42.82 20.45
C LYS A 186 29.27 -42.64 21.79
N ASP A 187 28.80 -41.72 22.62
CA ASP A 187 29.38 -41.49 23.95
C ASP A 187 29.11 -42.66 24.91
N SER A 188 27.97 -43.33 24.77
CA SER A 188 27.64 -44.54 25.52
C SER A 188 28.52 -45.72 25.11
N ALA A 189 28.80 -45.89 23.81
CA ALA A 189 29.74 -46.88 23.31
C ALA A 189 31.17 -46.60 23.78
N ALA A 190 31.62 -45.34 23.74
CA ALA A 190 32.92 -44.94 24.25
C ALA A 190 33.08 -45.19 25.76
N ARG A 191 32.04 -44.92 26.57
CA ARG A 191 32.02 -45.23 28.01
C ARG A 191 32.03 -46.73 28.30
N ALA A 192 31.35 -47.55 27.48
CA ALA A 192 31.38 -49.01 27.62
C ALA A 192 32.76 -49.59 27.33
N THR A 193 33.47 -49.07 26.32
CA THR A 193 34.85 -49.46 26.02
C THR A 193 35.81 -49.06 27.14
N VAL A 194 35.69 -47.85 27.70
CA VAL A 194 36.53 -47.40 28.83
C VAL A 194 36.24 -48.22 30.10
N CYS A 195 34.98 -48.56 30.37
CA CYS A 195 34.61 -49.39 31.53
C CYS A 195 35.10 -50.84 31.37
N GLY A 196 35.07 -51.39 30.15
CA GLY A 196 35.67 -52.70 29.84
C GLY A 196 37.19 -52.73 30.03
N VAL A 197 37.90 -51.70 29.54
CA VAL A 197 39.35 -51.56 29.69
C VAL A 197 39.77 -51.36 31.16
N GLN A 198 38.97 -50.64 31.97
CA GLN A 198 39.24 -50.49 33.40
C GLN A 198 39.00 -51.80 34.18
N ARG A 199 38.05 -52.64 33.74
CA ARG A 199 37.76 -53.95 34.35
C ARG A 199 38.89 -54.96 34.13
N ASP A 200 39.50 -54.96 32.95
CA ASP A 200 40.64 -55.82 32.63
C ASP A 200 41.93 -55.37 33.35
N ARG A 201 42.08 -54.08 33.65
CA ARG A 201 43.20 -53.59 34.49
C ARG A 201 43.05 -53.89 35.97
N LEU A 202 41.83 -54.01 36.49
CA LEU A 202 41.58 -54.32 37.91
C LEU A 202 41.52 -55.82 38.23
N THR A 203 41.45 -56.70 37.23
CA THR A 203 41.42 -58.17 37.44
C THR A 203 42.79 -58.81 37.61
N VAL A 204 43.89 -58.08 37.42
CA VAL A 204 45.26 -58.60 37.63
C VAL A 204 45.86 -58.14 38.97
N GLN A 205 45.20 -57.24 39.70
CA GLN A 205 45.80 -56.61 40.88
C GLN A 205 44.82 -56.50 42.06
N SER A 206 44.37 -57.65 42.59
CA SER A 206 44.14 -57.89 44.04
C SER A 206 43.19 -59.08 44.25
N MET A 207 43.69 -60.31 44.13
CA MET A 207 43.13 -61.43 44.88
C MET A 207 43.73 -61.38 46.28
N ASN A 208 43.05 -60.75 47.23
CA ASN A 208 42.92 -61.23 48.61
C ASN A 208 42.09 -60.29 49.49
N VAL A 209 41.36 -60.94 50.41
CA VAL A 209 40.71 -60.43 51.64
C VAL A 209 39.21 -60.10 51.58
N CYS A 210 38.43 -61.14 51.93
CA CYS A 210 37.42 -61.26 53.00
C CYS A 210 36.32 -60.19 53.28
N HIS A 211 35.11 -60.77 53.42
CA HIS A 211 34.10 -60.60 54.49
C HIS A 211 32.94 -59.57 54.40
N CYS A 212 31.73 -60.15 54.34
CA CYS A 212 30.54 -59.88 55.16
C CYS A 212 30.02 -58.43 55.35
N ALA A 213 28.82 -58.15 54.81
CA ALA A 213 27.54 -58.13 55.57
C ALA A 213 26.56 -57.02 55.16
N ARG A 214 25.27 -57.44 55.11
CA ARG A 214 24.02 -56.72 55.44
C ARG A 214 23.38 -55.71 54.45
N ASN A 215 22.19 -56.12 54.00
CA ASN A 215 20.99 -55.33 53.67
C ASN A 215 20.40 -54.75 54.99
N PRO A 216 19.72 -53.57 55.02
CA PRO A 216 18.29 -53.50 54.68
C PRO A 216 17.77 -52.17 54.04
N GLN A 217 16.76 -52.31 53.18
CA GLN A 217 15.49 -51.53 53.06
C GLN A 217 15.51 -50.00 53.25
N VAL A 218 15.14 -49.23 52.21
CA VAL A 218 14.42 -47.95 52.34
C VAL A 218 13.46 -47.76 51.15
N GLU A 219 12.17 -47.62 51.45
CA GLU A 219 11.09 -47.17 50.55
C GLU A 219 10.71 -45.69 50.89
N PRO A 220 9.80 -45.01 50.14
CA PRO A 220 10.04 -43.70 49.51
C PRO A 220 9.33 -42.52 50.22
N PRO A 221 9.21 -41.34 49.58
CA PRO A 221 8.01 -40.55 49.80
C PRO A 221 7.31 -40.06 48.51
N VAL A 222 5.99 -39.91 48.70
CA VAL A 222 4.96 -39.46 47.75
C VAL A 222 4.55 -38.00 48.05
N ARG A 223 4.06 -37.31 47.00
CA ARG A 223 3.19 -36.10 46.99
C ARG A 223 3.87 -34.75 47.34
N THR A 224 3.51 -33.59 46.78
CA THR A 224 2.23 -33.06 46.26
C THR A 224 2.47 -31.92 45.26
N ARG A 225 1.48 -31.69 44.38
CA ARG A 225 1.21 -30.40 43.71
C ARG A 225 0.97 -29.29 44.76
N LYS A 226 1.56 -28.12 44.55
CA LYS A 226 1.03 -26.83 45.04
C LYS A 226 0.99 -25.81 43.92
N THR A 227 -0.22 -25.31 43.68
CA THR A 227 -0.56 -24.03 43.07
C THR A 227 -0.20 -22.89 44.02
N SER A 228 0.30 -21.75 43.52
CA SER A 228 -0.06 -20.38 43.97
C SER A 228 0.89 -19.32 43.39
N SER A 229 0.31 -18.41 42.62
CA SER A 229 0.40 -16.94 42.70
C SER A 229 1.75 -16.22 42.76
N ALA A 230 1.88 -15.28 41.82
CA ALA A 230 2.27 -13.89 42.01
C ALA A 230 3.67 -13.57 42.57
N GLN A 231 4.52 -13.02 41.71
CA GLN A 231 5.39 -11.92 42.14
C GLN A 231 5.59 -10.88 41.03
N VAL A 232 4.93 -9.75 41.28
CA VAL A 232 5.24 -8.43 40.73
C VAL A 232 6.66 -8.04 41.16
N ARG A 233 7.53 -7.69 40.21
CA ARG A 233 8.66 -6.80 40.50
C ARG A 233 9.00 -5.93 39.29
N ARG A 234 8.70 -4.64 39.43
CA ARG A 234 9.23 -3.55 38.59
C ARG A 234 10.76 -3.56 38.67
N ARG A 235 11.44 -3.27 37.56
CA ARG A 235 12.43 -2.17 37.49
C ARG A 235 12.99 -1.93 36.08
N ARG A 236 13.02 -0.62 35.77
CA ARG A 236 14.06 0.14 35.06
C ARG A 236 14.11 0.06 33.53
N GLU A 237 13.53 1.11 32.94
CA GLU A 237 14.21 2.10 32.09
C GLU A 237 15.66 1.75 31.72
N VAL A 238 15.91 1.60 30.43
CA VAL A 238 17.17 1.97 29.79
C VAL A 238 16.81 2.82 28.57
N SER A 239 16.91 4.14 28.77
CA SER A 239 17.17 5.10 27.71
C SER A 239 18.53 4.76 27.10
N THR A 240 18.58 4.57 25.79
CA THR A 240 19.81 4.74 25.01
C THR A 240 19.47 5.60 23.81
N SER A 241 19.86 6.88 23.91
CA SER A 241 20.09 7.72 22.76
C SER A 241 21.24 7.12 21.97
N GLN A 242 21.04 6.90 20.68
CA GLN A 242 22.15 6.65 19.78
C GLN A 242 21.99 7.52 18.54
N SER A 243 22.62 8.69 18.65
CA SER A 243 23.19 9.42 17.54
C SER A 243 24.19 8.50 16.83
N ASP A 244 24.00 8.24 15.54
CA ASP A 244 25.09 7.82 14.68
C ASP A 244 24.98 8.53 13.34
N SER A 245 25.92 9.46 13.20
CA SER A 245 26.39 10.11 11.99
C SER A 245 26.81 9.08 10.95
N LEU A 246 26.50 9.32 9.68
CA LEU A 246 27.22 8.70 8.56
C LEU A 246 27.81 9.77 7.63
N PRO A 247 28.95 9.46 6.98
CA PRO A 247 29.94 10.43 6.54
C PRO A 247 29.70 10.91 5.11
N GLY A 248 30.33 12.04 4.80
CA GLY A 248 30.28 12.68 3.50
C GLY A 248 30.94 11.90 2.37
N ALA A 249 30.56 12.29 1.16
CA ALA A 249 31.38 12.24 -0.04
C ALA A 249 31.12 13.50 -0.88
N PRO A 250 32.09 13.93 -1.71
CA PRO A 250 32.30 15.34 -2.04
C PRO A 250 31.92 15.72 -3.48
N GLY A 251 31.61 17.02 -3.65
CA GLY A 251 32.31 17.85 -4.63
C GLY A 251 31.67 18.11 -6.01
N LEU A 252 31.81 19.38 -6.42
CA LEU A 252 31.75 19.97 -7.77
C LEU A 252 30.37 20.38 -8.32
N PHE A 253 30.05 21.67 -8.27
CA PHE A 253 29.97 22.55 -9.46
C PHE A 253 30.15 24.04 -9.03
N PRO A 254 30.81 24.89 -9.85
CA PRO A 254 31.32 26.19 -9.40
C PRO A 254 30.38 27.38 -9.69
N GLN A 255 30.41 28.32 -8.74
CA GLN A 255 30.36 29.80 -8.86
C GLN A 255 29.82 30.42 -10.16
N ALA A 256 28.71 31.16 -10.03
CA ALA A 256 28.42 32.33 -10.88
C ALA A 256 28.28 33.56 -9.98
N ARG A 257 29.15 34.56 -10.22
CA ARG A 257 29.09 35.91 -9.67
C ARG A 257 28.08 36.71 -10.50
N ASP A 258 27.18 37.43 -9.85
CA ASP A 258 26.50 38.59 -10.46
C ASP A 258 27.25 39.88 -10.08
N PRO A 259 27.61 40.75 -11.05
CA PRO A 259 27.97 42.12 -10.76
C PRO A 259 26.70 42.99 -10.64
N GLY A 260 26.76 44.00 -9.77
CA GLY A 260 25.68 44.94 -9.51
C GLY A 260 25.33 45.86 -10.70
N PRO A 261 24.34 46.75 -10.52
CA PRO A 261 23.84 47.59 -11.59
C PRO A 261 24.69 48.86 -11.75
N ASP A 262 25.15 49.10 -12.97
CA ASP A 262 25.45 50.43 -13.48
C ASP A 262 24.43 50.78 -14.58
N VAL A 263 24.16 52.09 -14.74
CA VAL A 263 23.18 52.84 -15.56
C VAL A 263 21.69 52.78 -15.21
#